data_AF-A0A962QFI8-F1
#
_entry.id   AF-A0A962QFI8-F1
#
_cell.length_a   1.000
_cell.length_b   1.000
_cell.length_c   1.000
_cell.angle_alpha   90.00
_cell.angle_beta   90.00
_cell.angle_gamma   90.00
#
_symmetry.space_group_name_H-M   'P 1'
#
loop_
_entity.id
_entity.type
_entity.pdbx_description
1 polymer ?
#
loop_
_entity_poly.entity_id
_entity_poly.type
_entity_poly.pdbx_seq_one_letter_code
_entity_poly.pdbx_strand_id
1 'polypeptide(L)'
;MTMPVDHFSGYHRPDGRVGVRNILLVLSVTGLTGPTARRIANSISNAVYAGTPSASGLTDADQIVQDRTLTGLGLNPNVGAVLVVGANPPQVEKIAAAIASSGKPVEKLSLDDCGHDAITLSERGLRAATELAREISFCTRQAAPLSALFLGLECGRSDPSSGLVSNPLLGRVADYLIEAGGTAVFGETIEWLGLEDALSARASEASTGAAIRAAVLAREQLASHDGIDLRGRNPDPTNIAAGLSTIEEKAIGN
;
A
#
# COMPACT_ATOMS: atom_id res chain seq x y z
N MET A 1 -31.26 18.84 -7.95
CA MET A 1 -30.33 17.76 -8.35
C MET A 1 -28.94 18.37 -8.23
N THR A 2 -28.20 18.03 -7.17
CA THR A 2 -26.82 18.51 -6.99
C THR A 2 -25.97 17.98 -8.14
N MET A 3 -25.23 18.87 -8.82
CA MET A 3 -24.28 18.47 -9.84
C MET A 3 -23.32 17.42 -9.26
N PRO A 4 -23.06 16.30 -9.94
CA PRO A 4 -22.09 15.32 -9.46
C PRO A 4 -20.74 16.00 -9.26
N VAL A 5 -20.11 15.75 -8.11
CA VAL A 5 -18.75 16.23 -7.84
C VAL A 5 -17.84 15.55 -8.86
N ASP A 6 -17.18 16.34 -9.70
CA ASP A 6 -16.31 15.88 -10.79
C ASP A 6 -14.82 16.15 -10.51
N HIS A 7 -14.52 16.94 -9.48
CA HIS A 7 -13.18 17.29 -9.05
C HIS A 7 -12.99 17.16 -7.53
N PHE A 8 -11.74 16.99 -7.10
CA PHE A 8 -11.30 17.09 -5.72
C PHE A 8 -10.09 18.03 -5.58
N SER A 9 -9.82 18.48 -4.35
CA SER A 9 -8.66 19.32 -4.04
C SER A 9 -7.45 18.45 -3.68
N GLY A 10 -6.49 18.31 -4.60
CA GLY A 10 -5.35 17.39 -4.50
C GLY A 10 -3.99 18.05 -4.70
N TYR A 11 -2.93 17.34 -4.37
CA TYR A 11 -1.54 17.74 -4.58
C TYR A 11 -0.99 17.10 -5.85
N HIS A 12 -0.75 17.91 -6.87
CA HIS A 12 -0.18 17.46 -8.13
C HIS A 12 1.29 17.06 -7.96
N ARG A 13 1.70 16.00 -8.65
CA ARG A 13 3.07 15.48 -8.63
C ARG A 13 3.74 15.61 -10.00
N PRO A 14 5.08 15.66 -10.07
CA PRO A 14 5.80 15.78 -11.34
C PRO A 14 5.53 14.65 -12.34
N ASP A 15 5.17 13.46 -11.84
CA ASP A 15 4.79 12.30 -12.66
C ASP A 15 3.33 12.32 -13.15
N GLY A 16 2.61 13.42 -12.92
CA GLY A 16 1.22 13.62 -13.34
C GLY A 16 0.16 13.01 -12.42
N ARG A 17 0.55 12.24 -11.40
CA ARG A 17 -0.40 11.69 -10.41
C ARG A 17 -0.78 12.73 -9.37
N VAL A 18 -1.91 12.50 -8.68
CA VAL A 18 -2.44 13.45 -7.69
C VAL A 18 -2.64 12.78 -6.33
N GLY A 19 -2.06 13.37 -5.29
CA GLY A 19 -2.21 12.92 -3.91
C GLY A 19 -3.37 13.62 -3.20
N VAL A 20 -4.07 12.92 -2.32
CA VAL A 20 -5.04 13.52 -1.38
C VAL A 20 -4.38 14.02 -0.10
N ARG A 21 -3.09 13.71 0.10
CA ARG A 21 -2.22 14.16 1.19
C ARG A 21 -0.86 14.59 0.65
N ASN A 22 -0.09 15.25 1.50
CA ASN A 22 1.29 15.66 1.22
C ASN A 22 2.16 15.34 2.43
N ILE A 23 2.79 14.16 2.41
CA ILE A 23 3.58 13.65 3.53
C ILE A 23 5.03 13.46 3.12
N LEU A 24 5.93 13.61 4.09
CA LEU A 24 7.29 13.11 3.98
C LEU A 24 7.31 11.64 4.40
N LEU A 25 7.82 10.76 3.54
CA LEU A 25 8.05 9.36 3.91
C LEU A 25 9.49 9.19 4.38
N VAL A 26 9.69 8.71 5.61
CA VAL A 26 10.98 8.17 6.05
C VAL A 26 10.93 6.65 5.90
N LEU A 27 11.62 6.14 4.87
CA LEU A 27 11.55 4.76 4.43
C LEU A 27 12.80 3.98 4.88
N SER A 28 12.63 3.04 5.82
CA SER A 28 13.70 2.12 6.20
C SER A 28 13.69 0.88 5.30
N VAL A 29 14.71 0.72 4.46
CA VAL A 29 14.79 -0.41 3.51
C VAL A 29 15.46 -1.65 4.10
N THR A 30 16.00 -1.53 5.30
CA THR A 30 16.45 -2.66 6.13
C THR A 30 15.89 -2.53 7.55
N GLY A 31 15.68 -3.67 8.23
CA GLY A 31 15.15 -3.69 9.60
C GLY A 31 16.05 -3.03 10.64
N LEU A 32 17.38 -3.13 10.47
CA LEU A 32 18.38 -2.60 11.40
C LEU A 32 18.24 -1.08 11.63
N THR A 33 17.90 -0.32 10.60
CA THR A 33 17.75 1.14 10.67
C THR A 33 16.34 1.60 11.05
N GLY A 34 15.40 0.66 11.23
CA GLY A 34 13.99 0.94 11.50
C GLY A 34 13.76 1.83 12.74
N PRO A 35 14.36 1.54 13.91
CA PRO A 35 14.22 2.40 15.09
C PRO A 35 14.69 3.85 14.87
N THR A 36 15.82 4.03 14.18
CA THR A 36 16.37 5.36 13.87
C THR A 36 15.49 6.11 12.88
N ALA A 37 15.08 5.46 11.78
CA ALA A 37 14.16 6.02 10.80
C ALA A 37 12.82 6.43 11.43
N ARG A 38 12.27 5.60 12.34
CA ARG A 38 11.05 5.93 13.08
C ARG A 38 11.23 7.15 13.97
N ARG A 39 12.37 7.27 14.67
CA ARG A 39 12.70 8.44 15.47
C ARG A 39 12.76 9.71 14.62
N ILE A 40 13.39 9.65 13.45
CA ILE A 40 13.46 10.78 12.51
C ILE A 40 12.03 11.19 12.08
N ALA A 41 11.20 10.25 11.66
CA ALA A 41 9.81 10.53 11.25
C ALA A 41 9.00 11.20 12.38
N ASN A 42 9.10 10.68 13.62
CA ASN A 42 8.36 11.23 14.75
C ASN A 42 8.80 12.65 15.16
N SER A 43 9.98 13.09 14.73
CA SER A 43 10.51 14.43 15.02
C SER A 43 10.03 15.50 14.03
N ILE A 44 9.34 15.12 12.94
CA ILE A 44 8.94 16.03 11.88
C ILE A 44 7.42 15.97 11.69
N SER A 45 6.78 17.13 11.71
CA SER A 45 5.34 17.23 11.43
C SER A 45 5.03 16.78 10.01
N ASN A 46 3.94 16.03 9.82
CA ASN A 46 3.53 15.46 8.53
C ASN A 46 4.53 14.46 7.91
N ALA A 47 5.46 13.93 8.70
CA ALA A 47 6.27 12.78 8.30
C ALA A 47 5.64 11.47 8.77
N VAL A 48 5.81 10.42 7.97
CA VAL A 48 5.39 9.05 8.30
C VAL A 48 6.57 8.09 8.14
N TYR A 49 6.64 7.11 9.04
CA TYR A 49 7.60 6.02 8.94
C TYR A 49 6.96 4.84 8.20
N ALA A 50 7.71 4.25 7.28
CA ALA A 50 7.46 2.90 6.80
C ALA A 50 8.79 2.15 6.65
N GLY A 51 8.75 0.83 6.66
CA GLY A 51 9.93 0.03 6.42
C GLY A 51 9.66 -1.45 6.52
N THR A 52 10.70 -2.23 6.27
CA THR A 52 10.68 -3.69 6.42
C THR A 52 11.38 -4.10 7.71
N PRO A 53 10.89 -5.11 8.45
CA PRO A 53 11.65 -5.71 9.55
C PRO A 53 12.83 -6.57 9.05
N SER A 54 12.81 -6.96 7.78
CA SER A 54 13.82 -7.83 7.17
C SER A 54 15.09 -7.05 6.84
N ALA A 55 16.24 -7.69 6.99
CA ALA A 55 17.53 -7.09 6.63
C ALA A 55 18.31 -7.95 5.62
N SER A 56 18.26 -9.28 5.78
CA SER A 56 18.97 -10.26 4.95
C SER A 56 18.24 -11.61 4.96
N GLY A 57 18.61 -12.52 4.04
CA GLY A 57 18.10 -13.90 4.01
C GLY A 57 16.79 -14.11 3.24
N LEU A 58 16.35 -13.12 2.47
CA LEU A 58 15.23 -13.27 1.55
C LEU A 58 15.63 -14.11 0.34
N THR A 59 14.71 -14.92 -0.16
CA THR A 59 14.86 -15.53 -1.48
C THR A 59 14.82 -14.43 -2.55
N ASP A 60 15.32 -14.72 -3.76
CA ASP A 60 15.28 -13.75 -4.86
C ASP A 60 13.84 -13.28 -5.16
N ALA A 61 12.86 -14.18 -5.08
CA ALA A 61 11.46 -13.87 -5.29
C ALA A 61 10.92 -12.90 -4.21
N ASP A 62 11.24 -13.17 -2.94
CA ASP A 62 10.81 -12.31 -1.83
C ASP A 62 11.49 -10.94 -1.87
N GLN A 63 12.77 -10.90 -2.26
CA GLN A 63 13.52 -9.66 -2.42
C GLN A 63 12.91 -8.78 -3.51
N ILE A 64 12.48 -9.37 -4.63
CA ILE A 64 11.78 -8.65 -5.70
C ILE A 64 10.47 -8.05 -5.18
N VAL A 65 9.67 -8.84 -4.45
CA VAL A 65 8.40 -8.37 -3.87
C VAL A 65 8.63 -7.25 -2.86
N GLN A 66 9.64 -7.38 -1.99
CA GLN A 66 9.99 -6.37 -1.00
C GLN A 66 10.44 -5.07 -1.66
N ASP A 67 11.39 -5.12 -2.59
CA ASP A 67 11.89 -3.93 -3.27
C ASP A 67 10.79 -3.22 -4.04
N ARG A 68 9.92 -3.97 -4.73
CA ARG A 68 8.75 -3.44 -5.42
C ARG A 68 7.79 -2.74 -4.45
N THR A 69 7.55 -3.34 -3.29
CA THR A 69 6.65 -2.79 -2.27
C THR A 69 7.22 -1.51 -1.66
N LEU A 70 8.48 -1.51 -1.24
CA LEU A 70 9.17 -0.34 -0.68
C LEU A 70 9.22 0.81 -1.69
N THR A 71 9.54 0.51 -2.96
CA THR A 71 9.52 1.49 -4.04
C THR A 71 8.11 2.04 -4.26
N GLY A 72 7.09 1.17 -4.29
CA GLY A 72 5.69 1.56 -4.42
C GLY A 72 5.21 2.52 -3.32
N LEU A 73 5.66 2.33 -2.09
CA LEU A 73 5.39 3.26 -0.98
C LEU A 73 5.94 4.66 -1.26
N GLY A 74 7.19 4.76 -1.72
CA GLY A 74 7.78 6.06 -2.10
C GLY A 74 7.14 6.69 -3.34
N LEU A 75 6.71 5.87 -4.28
CA LEU A 75 6.01 6.31 -5.49
C LEU A 75 4.56 6.75 -5.23
N ASN A 76 3.95 6.39 -4.10
CA ASN A 76 2.57 6.77 -3.77
C ASN A 76 2.35 8.29 -3.87
N PRO A 77 1.30 8.78 -4.56
CA PRO A 77 1.12 10.22 -4.78
C PRO A 77 0.82 11.03 -3.51
N ASN A 78 0.43 10.39 -2.40
CA ASN A 78 0.33 11.05 -1.11
C ASN A 78 1.70 11.43 -0.52
N VAL A 79 2.76 10.74 -0.96
CA VAL A 79 4.15 11.01 -0.58
C VAL A 79 4.70 12.11 -1.50
N GLY A 80 4.99 13.26 -0.90
CA GLY A 80 5.56 14.41 -1.58
C GLY A 80 7.08 14.34 -1.70
N ALA A 81 7.75 13.76 -0.71
CA ALA A 81 9.20 13.56 -0.67
C ALA A 81 9.56 12.32 0.15
N VAL A 82 10.77 11.78 -0.04
CA VAL A 82 11.24 10.55 0.62
C VAL A 82 12.64 10.71 1.18
N LEU A 83 12.85 10.31 2.44
CA LEU A 83 14.18 9.98 2.97
C LEU A 83 14.32 8.46 3.03
N VAL A 84 15.20 7.89 2.21
CA VAL A 84 15.51 6.45 2.21
C VAL A 84 16.66 6.18 3.17
N VAL A 85 16.45 5.30 4.15
CA VAL A 85 17.44 4.93 5.18
C VAL A 85 17.69 3.43 5.16
N GLY A 86 18.93 2.98 5.25
CA GLY A 86 19.24 1.55 5.28
C GLY A 86 20.66 1.22 5.72
N ALA A 87 20.96 -0.07 5.83
CA ALA A 87 22.31 -0.60 6.13
C ALA A 87 22.84 -1.49 5.00
N ASN A 88 22.33 -1.29 3.78
CA ASN A 88 22.75 -1.97 2.56
C ASN A 88 22.84 -0.90 1.46
N PRO A 89 24.01 -0.26 1.26
CA PRO A 89 24.14 0.88 0.35
C PRO A 89 23.66 0.58 -1.09
N PRO A 90 23.96 -0.57 -1.71
CA PRO A 90 23.38 -0.92 -3.02
C PRO A 90 21.86 -0.93 -3.07
N GLN A 91 21.19 -1.45 -2.03
CA GLN A 91 19.72 -1.50 -1.97
C GLN A 91 19.14 -0.10 -1.72
N VAL A 92 19.76 0.68 -0.83
CA VAL A 92 19.40 2.09 -0.57
C VAL A 92 19.47 2.89 -1.87
N GLU A 93 20.55 2.73 -2.64
CA GLU A 93 20.74 3.38 -3.94
C GLU A 93 19.64 2.99 -4.92
N LYS A 94 19.42 1.68 -5.09
CA LYS A 94 18.44 1.13 -6.04
C LYS A 94 17.03 1.68 -5.77
N ILE A 95 16.59 1.65 -4.51
CA ILE A 95 15.24 2.11 -4.14
C ILE A 95 15.14 3.64 -4.25
N ALA A 96 16.15 4.37 -3.78
CA ALA A 96 16.16 5.84 -3.89
C ALA A 96 16.11 6.30 -5.34
N ALA A 97 16.93 5.71 -6.23
CA ALA A 97 16.93 6.03 -7.65
C ALA A 97 15.60 5.68 -8.33
N ALA A 98 15.00 4.54 -8.00
CA ALA A 98 13.69 4.16 -8.53
C ALA A 98 12.59 5.15 -8.13
N ILE A 99 12.58 5.63 -6.88
CA ILE A 99 11.61 6.64 -6.43
C ILE A 99 11.89 7.99 -7.09
N ALA A 100 13.15 8.42 -7.15
CA ALA A 100 13.57 9.70 -7.74
C ALA A 100 13.19 9.82 -9.22
N SER A 101 13.04 8.70 -9.94
CA SER A 101 12.55 8.69 -11.33
C SER A 101 11.15 9.31 -11.51
N SER A 102 10.36 9.42 -10.43
CA SER A 102 9.07 10.13 -10.43
C SER A 102 9.18 11.65 -10.37
N GLY A 103 10.39 12.19 -10.26
CA GLY A 103 10.66 13.64 -10.12
C GLY A 103 10.42 14.18 -8.71
N LYS A 104 10.05 13.34 -7.74
CA LYS A 104 9.91 13.76 -6.34
C LYS A 104 11.28 14.01 -5.69
N PRO A 105 11.37 14.91 -4.71
CA PRO A 105 12.56 15.05 -3.88
C PRO A 105 12.84 13.76 -3.10
N VAL A 106 14.06 13.25 -3.22
CA VAL A 106 14.52 12.04 -2.55
C VAL A 106 15.92 12.27 -1.98
N GLU A 107 16.07 12.07 -0.68
CA GLU A 107 17.36 11.93 -0.03
C GLU A 107 17.59 10.48 0.38
N LYS A 108 18.87 10.10 0.51
CA LYS A 108 19.26 8.75 0.94
C LYS A 108 20.38 8.83 1.96
N LEU A 109 20.35 7.92 2.93
CA LEU A 109 21.36 7.83 3.96
C LEU A 109 21.56 6.37 4.36
N SER A 110 22.79 5.87 4.21
CA SER A 110 23.16 4.56 4.72
C SER A 110 23.80 4.65 6.10
N LEU A 111 23.69 3.57 6.87
CA LEU A 111 24.37 3.43 8.15
C LEU A 111 25.91 3.45 7.96
N ASP A 112 26.40 2.93 6.84
CA ASP A 112 27.80 2.98 6.42
C ASP A 112 28.31 4.42 6.27
N ASP A 113 27.51 5.31 5.67
CA ASP A 113 27.85 6.74 5.55
C ASP A 113 28.07 7.40 6.91
N CYS A 114 27.50 6.82 7.97
CA CYS A 114 27.53 7.32 9.34
C CYS A 114 28.54 6.56 10.22
N GLY A 115 29.46 5.79 9.63
CA GLY A 115 30.45 5.03 10.39
C GLY A 115 29.83 3.98 11.32
N HIS A 116 28.65 3.46 10.97
CA HIS A 116 27.87 2.54 11.79
C HIS A 116 27.35 3.12 13.12
N ASP A 117 27.31 4.45 13.26
CA ASP A 117 26.76 5.12 14.43
C ASP A 117 25.31 5.59 14.22
N ALA A 118 24.41 5.09 15.06
CA ALA A 118 23.00 5.42 15.04
C ALA A 118 22.71 6.87 15.47
N ILE A 119 23.58 7.48 16.29
CA ILE A 119 23.42 8.89 16.69
C ILE A 119 23.72 9.79 15.50
N THR A 120 24.85 9.57 14.83
CA THR A 120 25.21 10.27 13.58
C THR A 120 24.14 10.07 12.49
N LEU A 121 23.61 8.85 12.35
CA LEU A 121 22.51 8.56 11.42
C LEU A 121 21.24 9.38 11.76
N SER A 122 20.90 9.47 13.05
CA SER A 122 19.75 10.25 13.51
C SER A 122 19.91 11.74 13.21
N GLU A 123 21.09 12.30 13.49
CA GLU A 123 21.39 13.72 13.27
C GLU A 123 21.30 14.07 11.78
N ARG A 124 22.04 13.33 10.93
CA ARG A 124 22.07 13.58 9.49
C ARG A 124 20.70 13.35 8.85
N GLY A 125 20.02 12.28 9.27
CA GLY A 125 18.68 11.98 8.80
C GLY A 125 17.67 13.06 9.17
N LEU A 126 17.74 13.60 10.39
CA LEU A 126 16.86 14.70 10.81
C LEU A 126 17.09 15.97 9.99
N ARG A 127 18.35 16.32 9.69
CA ARG A 127 18.68 17.47 8.83
C ARG A 127 18.12 17.29 7.42
N ALA A 128 18.39 16.15 6.78
CA ALA A 128 17.89 15.85 5.43
C ALA A 128 16.35 15.84 5.38
N ALA A 129 15.72 15.19 6.34
CA ALA A 129 14.27 15.13 6.43
C ALA A 129 13.63 16.50 6.68
N THR A 130 14.28 17.39 7.44
CA THR A 130 13.81 18.78 7.64
C THR A 130 13.82 19.57 6.34
N GLU A 131 14.87 19.44 5.52
CA GLU A 131 14.92 20.11 4.21
C GLU A 131 13.86 19.58 3.25
N LEU A 132 13.68 18.25 3.18
CA LEU A 132 12.61 17.65 2.37
C LEU A 132 11.22 18.10 2.83
N ALA A 133 10.96 18.15 4.14
CA ALA A 133 9.70 18.62 4.69
C ALA A 133 9.45 20.09 4.35
N ARG A 134 10.50 20.92 4.41
CA ARG A 134 10.44 22.33 3.99
C ARG A 134 10.11 22.45 2.51
N GLU A 135 10.74 21.66 1.64
CA GLU A 135 10.49 21.69 0.20
C GLU A 135 9.04 21.36 -0.14
N ILE A 136 8.48 20.29 0.42
CA ILE A 136 7.10 19.91 0.13
C ILE A 136 6.08 20.83 0.81
N SER A 137 6.47 21.64 1.79
CA SER A 137 5.56 22.59 2.46
C SER A 137 5.03 23.69 1.53
N PHE A 138 5.75 23.96 0.44
CA PHE A 138 5.32 24.92 -0.58
C PHE A 138 4.24 24.36 -1.52
N CYS A 139 4.00 23.05 -1.52
CA CYS A 139 2.95 22.45 -2.33
C CYS A 139 1.58 22.84 -1.79
N THR A 140 0.73 23.40 -2.64
CA THR A 140 -0.66 23.73 -2.33
C THR A 140 -1.61 22.81 -3.09
N ARG A 141 -2.80 22.59 -2.51
CA ARG A 141 -3.82 21.78 -3.19
C ARG A 141 -4.42 22.57 -4.35
N GLN A 142 -4.70 21.89 -5.44
CA GLN A 142 -5.37 22.44 -6.62
C GLN A 142 -6.47 21.48 -7.07
N ALA A 143 -7.41 21.96 -7.89
CA ALA A 143 -8.44 21.10 -8.45
C ALA A 143 -7.81 19.97 -9.29
N ALA A 144 -8.34 18.76 -9.15
CA ALA A 144 -7.97 17.58 -9.92
C ALA A 144 -9.24 16.77 -10.23
N PRO A 145 -9.34 16.17 -11.42
CA PRO A 145 -10.51 15.38 -11.79
C PRO A 145 -10.61 14.11 -10.93
N LEU A 146 -11.82 13.58 -10.74
CA LEU A 146 -11.99 12.29 -10.06
C LEU A 146 -11.23 11.13 -10.73
N SER A 147 -10.97 11.21 -12.04
CA SER A 147 -10.16 10.23 -12.77
C SER A 147 -8.72 10.08 -12.24
N ALA A 148 -8.22 11.07 -11.50
CA ALA A 148 -6.91 11.00 -10.87
C ALA A 148 -6.91 10.26 -9.51
N LEU A 149 -8.08 9.87 -8.98
CA LEU A 149 -8.18 9.15 -7.71
C LEU A 149 -7.97 7.65 -7.89
N PHE A 150 -7.30 7.08 -6.89
CA PHE A 150 -7.10 5.66 -6.73
C PHE A 150 -7.67 5.23 -5.37
N LEU A 151 -8.65 4.34 -5.39
CA LEU A 151 -9.35 3.86 -4.21
C LEU A 151 -8.93 2.41 -3.90
N GLY A 152 -8.32 2.20 -2.74
CA GLY A 152 -8.07 0.86 -2.20
C GLY A 152 -9.20 0.46 -1.25
N LEU A 153 -9.72 -0.76 -1.42
CA LEU A 153 -10.82 -1.34 -0.67
C LEU A 153 -10.30 -2.54 0.12
N GLU A 154 -10.58 -2.56 1.41
CA GLU A 154 -10.21 -3.65 2.32
C GLU A 154 -11.31 -3.79 3.37
N CYS A 155 -11.62 -5.03 3.72
CA CYS A 155 -12.47 -5.36 4.84
C CYS A 155 -11.65 -5.35 6.15
N GLY A 156 -12.34 -5.10 7.25
CA GLY A 156 -11.77 -5.18 8.59
C GLY A 156 -12.20 -6.46 9.27
N ARG A 157 -13.24 -6.35 10.10
CA ARG A 157 -13.86 -7.48 10.79
C ARG A 157 -15.24 -7.72 10.21
N SER A 158 -15.36 -8.65 9.26
CA SER A 158 -16.63 -8.94 8.60
C SER A 158 -17.69 -9.46 9.58
N ASP A 159 -18.91 -8.98 9.38
CA ASP A 159 -20.14 -9.46 9.98
C ASP A 159 -21.25 -9.46 8.91
N PRO A 160 -22.45 -9.99 9.19
CA PRO A 160 -23.52 -10.00 8.19
C PRO A 160 -23.91 -8.62 7.66
N SER A 161 -23.72 -7.54 8.44
CA SER A 161 -24.02 -6.18 7.98
C SER A 161 -23.03 -5.68 6.93
N SER A 162 -21.83 -6.27 6.87
CA SER A 162 -20.80 -5.96 5.89
C SER A 162 -21.32 -6.25 4.48
N GLY A 163 -21.79 -7.48 4.23
CA GLY A 163 -22.36 -7.90 2.94
C GLY A 163 -23.75 -7.36 2.63
N LEU A 164 -24.49 -6.88 3.63
CA LEU A 164 -25.84 -6.33 3.44
C LEU A 164 -25.87 -4.81 3.25
N VAL A 165 -24.86 -4.09 3.76
CA VAL A 165 -24.88 -2.62 3.83
C VAL A 165 -23.56 -2.01 3.36
N SER A 166 -22.47 -2.24 4.10
CA SER A 166 -21.22 -1.49 3.93
C SER A 166 -20.54 -1.80 2.59
N ASN A 167 -20.41 -3.08 2.25
CA ASN A 167 -19.72 -3.53 1.04
C ASN A 167 -20.55 -3.24 -0.22
N PRO A 168 -21.89 -3.44 -0.23
CA PRO A 168 -22.74 -2.94 -1.32
C PRO A 168 -22.63 -1.42 -1.53
N LEU A 169 -22.61 -0.62 -0.46
CA LEU A 169 -22.41 0.83 -0.58
C LEU A 169 -21.04 1.16 -1.17
N LEU A 170 -19.99 0.49 -0.70
CA LEU A 170 -18.62 0.67 -1.18
C LEU A 170 -18.48 0.28 -2.65
N GLY A 171 -19.16 -0.79 -3.08
CA GLY A 171 -19.28 -1.17 -4.49
C GLY A 171 -19.88 -0.06 -5.34
N ARG A 172 -20.97 0.59 -4.88
CA ARG A 172 -21.55 1.74 -5.59
C ARG A 172 -20.62 2.96 -5.63
N VAL A 173 -19.82 3.17 -4.59
CA VAL A 173 -18.78 4.23 -4.58
C VAL A 173 -17.67 3.91 -5.58
N ALA A 174 -17.25 2.66 -5.67
CA ALA A 174 -16.27 2.21 -6.64
C ALA A 174 -16.80 2.35 -8.07
N ASP A 175 -18.04 1.94 -8.34
CA ASP A 175 -18.69 2.10 -9.64
C ASP A 175 -18.75 3.59 -10.05
N TYR A 176 -19.20 4.47 -9.15
CA TYR A 176 -19.22 5.91 -9.40
C TYR A 176 -17.83 6.47 -9.74
N LEU A 177 -16.79 6.02 -9.04
CA LEU A 177 -15.42 6.45 -9.32
C LEU A 177 -14.91 5.92 -10.66
N ILE A 178 -15.18 4.65 -10.99
CA ILE A 178 -14.80 4.02 -12.25
C ILE A 178 -15.51 4.70 -13.43
N GLU A 179 -16.80 5.02 -13.30
CA GLU A 179 -17.57 5.79 -14.29
C GLU A 179 -16.97 7.17 -14.54
N ALA A 180 -16.38 7.80 -13.50
CA ALA A 180 -15.66 9.06 -13.62
C ALA A 180 -14.21 8.90 -14.15
N GLY A 181 -13.79 7.69 -14.51
CA GLY A 181 -12.46 7.37 -15.05
C GLY A 181 -11.38 7.14 -13.98
N GLY A 182 -11.76 7.02 -12.71
CA GLY A 182 -10.83 6.70 -11.62
C GLY A 182 -10.51 5.21 -11.54
N THR A 183 -9.73 4.83 -10.54
CA THR A 183 -9.34 3.42 -10.33
C THR A 183 -9.76 2.94 -8.95
N ALA A 184 -10.30 1.72 -8.87
CA ALA A 184 -10.55 1.01 -7.63
C ALA A 184 -9.80 -0.33 -7.63
N VAL A 185 -9.25 -0.70 -6.48
CA VAL A 185 -8.63 -2.01 -6.24
C VAL A 185 -9.16 -2.55 -4.93
N PHE A 186 -9.56 -3.82 -4.94
CA PHE A 186 -9.86 -4.58 -3.73
C PHE A 186 -8.82 -5.69 -3.58
N GLY A 187 -8.34 -5.88 -2.36
CA GLY A 187 -7.34 -6.91 -2.03
C GLY A 187 -7.97 -8.20 -1.54
N GLU A 188 -7.26 -8.86 -0.62
CA GLU A 188 -7.76 -9.98 0.18
C GLU A 188 -8.02 -11.29 -0.58
N THR A 189 -7.02 -11.84 -1.27
CA THR A 189 -7.14 -13.09 -2.06
C THR A 189 -7.79 -14.28 -1.32
N ILE A 190 -7.65 -14.37 0.00
CA ILE A 190 -8.30 -15.42 0.80
C ILE A 190 -9.82 -15.25 0.88
N GLU A 191 -10.30 -14.02 0.79
CA GLU A 191 -11.72 -13.67 0.82
C GLU A 191 -12.41 -13.90 -0.53
N TRP A 192 -11.68 -14.35 -1.54
CA TRP A 192 -12.21 -14.75 -2.84
C TRP A 192 -12.53 -16.25 -2.88
N LEU A 193 -12.18 -17.00 -1.83
CA LEU A 193 -12.32 -18.45 -1.79
C LEU A 193 -13.79 -18.86 -1.94
N GLY A 194 -14.08 -19.70 -2.93
CA GLY A 194 -15.42 -20.12 -3.31
C GLY A 194 -16.15 -19.19 -4.29
N LEU A 195 -15.56 -18.05 -4.66
CA LEU A 195 -16.08 -17.10 -5.66
C LEU A 195 -15.15 -16.82 -6.84
N GLU A 196 -14.07 -17.59 -6.96
CA GLU A 196 -13.04 -17.40 -7.97
C GLU A 196 -13.61 -17.46 -9.38
N ASP A 197 -14.54 -18.38 -9.63
CA ASP A 197 -15.19 -18.52 -10.93
C ASP A 197 -16.15 -17.35 -11.22
N ALA A 198 -16.89 -16.88 -10.22
CA ALA A 198 -17.77 -15.72 -10.36
C ALA A 198 -16.96 -14.43 -10.61
N LEU A 199 -15.85 -14.23 -9.91
CA LEU A 199 -14.92 -13.12 -10.12
C LEU A 199 -14.22 -13.22 -11.47
N SER A 200 -13.76 -14.42 -11.85
CA SER A 200 -13.12 -14.69 -13.13
C SER A 200 -14.04 -14.39 -14.31
N ALA A 201 -15.33 -14.72 -14.21
CA ALA A 201 -16.33 -14.45 -15.24
C ALA A 201 -16.58 -12.94 -15.47
N ARG A 202 -16.22 -12.09 -14.49
CA ARG A 202 -16.31 -10.61 -14.60
C ARG A 202 -15.07 -9.98 -15.21
N ALA A 203 -13.99 -10.75 -15.42
CA ALA A 203 -12.77 -10.21 -16.00
C ALA A 203 -12.97 -9.80 -17.46
N SER A 204 -12.44 -8.62 -17.84
CA SER A 204 -12.48 -8.14 -19.22
C SER A 204 -11.65 -8.99 -20.19
N GLU A 205 -10.65 -9.70 -19.67
CA GLU A 205 -9.75 -10.57 -20.42
C GLU A 205 -9.66 -11.96 -19.79
N ALA A 206 -9.55 -12.99 -20.63
CA ALA A 206 -9.41 -14.38 -20.17
C ALA A 206 -8.13 -14.61 -19.36
N SER A 207 -7.05 -13.89 -19.69
CA SER A 207 -5.78 -13.88 -18.94
C SER A 207 -5.98 -13.38 -17.51
N THR A 208 -6.70 -12.28 -17.32
CA THR A 208 -7.04 -11.73 -15.99
C THR A 208 -7.93 -12.69 -15.22
N GLY A 209 -8.94 -13.28 -15.87
CA GLY A 209 -9.79 -14.29 -15.24
C GLY A 209 -9.00 -15.53 -14.79
N ALA A 210 -8.01 -15.98 -15.57
CA ALA A 210 -7.12 -17.07 -15.19
C ALA A 210 -6.19 -16.70 -14.03
N ALA A 211 -5.68 -15.46 -14.02
CA ALA A 211 -4.83 -14.95 -12.93
C ALA A 211 -5.57 -14.88 -11.59
N ILE A 212 -6.86 -14.51 -11.58
CA ILE A 212 -7.72 -14.53 -10.38
C ILE A 212 -7.78 -15.95 -9.79
N ARG A 213 -8.14 -16.95 -10.60
CA ARG A 213 -8.18 -18.35 -10.14
C ARG A 213 -6.81 -18.84 -9.65
N ALA A 214 -5.75 -18.50 -10.38
CA ALA A 214 -4.40 -18.91 -10.01
C ALA A 214 -3.95 -18.30 -8.67
N ALA A 215 -4.33 -17.06 -8.37
CA ALA A 215 -4.00 -16.41 -7.11
C ALA A 215 -4.64 -17.12 -5.92
N VAL A 216 -5.91 -17.51 -6.04
CA VAL A 216 -6.63 -18.22 -4.97
C VAL A 216 -6.10 -19.64 -4.79
N LEU A 217 -5.86 -20.35 -5.89
CA LEU A 217 -5.25 -21.68 -5.85
C LEU A 217 -3.86 -21.65 -5.21
N ALA A 218 -3.04 -20.64 -5.52
CA ALA A 218 -1.72 -20.48 -4.89
C ALA A 218 -1.84 -20.28 -3.37
N ARG A 219 -2.87 -19.55 -2.92
CA ARG A 219 -3.12 -19.33 -1.49
C ARG A 219 -3.58 -20.61 -0.79
N GLU A 220 -4.48 -21.38 -1.42
CA GLU A 220 -4.90 -22.68 -0.91
C GLU A 220 -3.75 -23.68 -0.84
N GLN A 221 -2.92 -23.75 -1.88
CA GLN A 221 -1.77 -24.66 -1.92
C GLN A 221 -0.76 -24.32 -0.84
N LEU A 222 -0.49 -23.04 -0.61
CA LEU A 222 0.39 -22.59 0.47
C LEU A 222 -0.14 -23.03 1.84
N ALA A 223 -1.44 -22.86 2.09
CA ALA A 223 -2.05 -23.31 3.35
C ALA A 223 -2.03 -24.84 3.48
N SER A 224 -2.35 -25.57 2.41
CA SER A 224 -2.35 -27.03 2.39
C SER A 224 -0.97 -27.63 2.60
N HIS A 225 0.09 -26.97 2.11
CA HIS A 225 1.47 -27.39 2.34
C HIS A 225 1.81 -27.41 3.85
N ASP A 226 1.26 -26.45 4.59
CA ASP A 226 1.40 -26.35 6.05
C ASP A 226 0.36 -27.20 6.82
N GLY A 227 -0.42 -28.04 6.12
CA GLY A 227 -1.48 -28.85 6.72
C GLY A 227 -2.69 -28.04 7.21
N ILE A 228 -2.87 -26.81 6.71
CA ILE A 228 -3.96 -25.91 7.07
C ILE A 228 -5.06 -25.99 6.01
N ASP A 229 -6.28 -26.31 6.44
CA ASP A 229 -7.49 -26.12 5.62
C ASP A 229 -8.07 -24.72 5.87
N LEU A 230 -8.11 -23.90 4.81
CA LEU A 230 -8.64 -22.54 4.87
C LEU A 230 -10.16 -22.51 5.07
N ARG A 231 -10.89 -23.50 4.55
CA ARG A 231 -12.36 -23.58 4.65
C ARG A 231 -12.83 -23.76 6.09
N GLY A 232 -12.00 -24.40 6.92
CA GLY A 232 -12.26 -24.61 8.34
C GLY A 232 -11.72 -23.50 9.26
N ARG A 233 -11.01 -22.50 8.72
CA ARG A 233 -10.40 -21.41 9.51
C ARG A 233 -10.92 -20.01 9.20
N ASN A 234 -11.51 -19.81 8.03
CA ASN A 234 -12.20 -18.60 7.65
C ASN A 234 -13.61 -19.03 7.19
N PRO A 235 -14.72 -18.48 7.72
CA PRO A 235 -14.83 -17.47 8.77
C PRO A 235 -14.17 -17.89 10.09
N ASP A 236 -13.58 -16.93 10.80
CA ASP A 236 -12.99 -17.20 12.12
C ASP A 236 -14.09 -17.37 13.19
N PRO A 237 -13.78 -17.83 14.43
CA PRO A 237 -14.78 -18.02 15.48
C PRO A 237 -15.59 -16.76 15.81
N THR A 238 -15.01 -15.59 15.56
CA THR A 238 -15.64 -14.30 15.81
C THR A 238 -16.63 -13.94 14.71
N ASN A 239 -16.32 -14.22 13.45
CA ASN A 239 -17.23 -14.09 12.31
C ASN A 239 -18.42 -15.04 12.48
N ILE A 240 -18.17 -16.29 12.90
CA ILE A 240 -19.21 -17.29 13.18
C ILE A 240 -20.14 -16.82 14.30
N ALA A 241 -19.59 -16.33 15.41
CA ALA A 241 -20.38 -15.77 16.50
C ALA A 241 -21.20 -14.53 16.07
N ALA A 242 -20.74 -13.79 15.06
CA ALA A 242 -21.45 -12.66 14.48
C ALA A 242 -22.51 -13.07 13.44
N GLY A 243 -22.55 -14.35 13.02
CA GLY A 243 -23.60 -14.90 12.16
C GLY A 243 -23.16 -15.31 10.74
N LEU A 244 -21.86 -15.36 10.44
CA LEU A 244 -21.35 -15.87 9.15
C LEU A 244 -21.03 -17.36 9.25
N SER A 245 -21.68 -18.20 8.44
CA SER A 245 -21.65 -19.66 8.59
C SER A 245 -20.59 -20.36 7.73
N THR A 246 -20.28 -19.85 6.54
CA THR A 246 -19.29 -20.44 5.63
C THR A 246 -18.39 -19.38 4.99
N ILE A 247 -17.29 -19.82 4.38
CA ILE A 247 -16.38 -18.91 3.67
C ILE A 247 -17.03 -18.34 2.41
N GLU A 248 -17.85 -19.12 1.72
CA GLU A 248 -18.58 -18.69 0.54
C GLU A 248 -19.62 -17.61 0.89
N GLU A 249 -20.34 -17.77 2.02
CA GLU A 249 -21.26 -16.73 2.51
C GLU A 249 -20.53 -15.43 2.80
N LYS A 250 -19.37 -15.52 3.47
CA LYS A 250 -18.52 -14.35 3.76
C LYS A 250 -17.97 -13.72 2.48
N ALA A 251 -17.48 -14.54 1.55
CA ALA A 251 -16.90 -14.09 0.27
C ALA A 251 -17.94 -13.38 -0.60
N ILE A 252 -19.19 -13.84 -0.64
CA ILE A 252 -20.30 -13.17 -1.35
C ILE A 252 -20.58 -11.78 -0.78
N GLY A 253 -20.44 -11.63 0.54
CA GLY A 253 -20.62 -10.34 1.20
C GLY A 253 -19.46 -9.37 1.00
N ASN A 254 -18.25 -9.86 0.73
CA ASN A 254 -17.06 -9.04 0.51
C ASN A 254 -17.03 -8.43 -0.89
#